data_AF-A0AAV6WT19-F1
#
_entry.id   AF-A0AAV6WT19-F1
#
_cell.length_a   1.000
_cell.length_b   1.000
_cell.length_c   1.000
_cell.angle_alpha   90.00
_cell.angle_beta   90.00
_cell.angle_gamma   90.00
#
_symmetry.space_group_name_H-M   'P 1'
#
loop_
_entity.id
_entity.type
_entity.pdbx_description
1 polymer ?
#
loop_
_entity_poly.entity_id
_entity_poly.type
_entity_poly.pdbx_seq_one_letter_code
_entity_poly.pdbx_strand_id
1 'polypeptide(L)'
;MTKPITEETITELYSSMAMVPKSLCIADLGCSCGPNTLFFTREVVKIVDKLSRKHGHKSPEFQIHLNDLPGNDFNFIFQSLLPRFQAELRPAGFGPCFVSAVPGSLYGRLFPAKTLHFVHSSYSLMWLSKVPGGIEEMNKGNIYMSITSPKSVINAYYEQFQRDFSTFLKCRSEEVVAGGKMVLTILGRKSDDASCKEGCYIWELLAVALQQMVDEVSNFHI
;
A
#
# COMPACT_ATOMS: atom_id res chain seq x y z
N MET A 1 1.79 -14.98 -1.53
CA MET A 1 0.84 -15.16 -0.40
C MET A 1 -0.42 -14.32 -0.54
N THR A 2 -0.34 -13.10 -1.08
CA THR A 2 -1.48 -12.14 -1.15
C THR A 2 -2.50 -12.43 -2.26
N LYS A 3 -2.08 -13.09 -3.35
CA LYS A 3 -2.94 -13.37 -4.51
C LYS A 3 -4.22 -14.16 -4.15
N PRO A 4 -4.17 -15.29 -3.40
CA PRO A 4 -5.37 -16.03 -3.03
C PRO A 4 -6.36 -15.19 -2.21
N ILE A 5 -5.86 -14.43 -1.24
CA ILE A 5 -6.68 -13.53 -0.41
C ILE A 5 -7.36 -12.47 -1.28
N THR A 6 -6.62 -11.91 -2.23
CA THR A 6 -7.16 -10.94 -3.20
C THR A 6 -8.26 -11.56 -4.04
N GLU A 7 -8.05 -12.77 -4.56
CA GLU A 7 -9.00 -13.50 -5.40
C GLU A 7 -10.28 -13.87 -4.64
N GLU A 8 -10.15 -14.35 -3.41
CA GLU A 8 -11.28 -14.62 -2.53
C GLU A 8 -12.08 -13.34 -2.24
N THR A 9 -11.39 -12.28 -1.83
CA THR A 9 -12.03 -11.02 -1.41
C THR A 9 -12.75 -10.32 -2.57
N ILE A 10 -12.15 -10.29 -3.76
CA ILE A 10 -12.80 -9.69 -4.94
C ILE A 10 -13.97 -10.54 -5.42
N THR A 11 -13.88 -11.87 -5.30
CA THR A 11 -14.96 -12.78 -5.64
C THR A 11 -16.14 -12.59 -4.71
N GLU A 12 -15.89 -12.48 -3.39
CA GLU A 12 -16.91 -12.19 -2.39
C GLU A 12 -17.55 -10.81 -2.64
N LEU A 13 -16.74 -9.78 -2.88
CA LEU A 13 -17.24 -8.44 -3.22
C LEU A 13 -18.19 -8.52 -4.43
N TYR A 14 -17.72 -9.09 -5.55
CA TYR A 14 -18.50 -9.12 -6.78
C TYR A 14 -19.77 -9.96 -6.66
N SER A 15 -19.72 -11.09 -5.95
CA SER A 15 -20.85 -12.00 -5.78
C SER A 15 -21.90 -11.49 -4.78
N SER A 16 -21.51 -10.63 -3.84
CA SER A 16 -22.43 -10.03 -2.86
C SER A 16 -23.17 -8.80 -3.38
N MET A 17 -22.77 -8.24 -4.53
CA MET A 17 -23.48 -7.12 -5.13
C MET A 17 -24.85 -7.55 -5.65
N ALA A 18 -25.92 -6.94 -5.14
CA ALA A 18 -27.29 -7.23 -5.56
C ALA A 18 -27.53 -6.95 -7.06
N MET A 19 -26.80 -5.98 -7.62
CA MET A 19 -26.83 -5.62 -9.03
C MET A 19 -25.40 -5.48 -9.55
N VAL A 20 -25.16 -5.90 -10.80
CA VAL A 20 -23.86 -5.72 -11.45
C VAL A 20 -23.57 -4.22 -11.57
N PRO A 21 -22.44 -3.73 -11.04
CA PRO A 21 -22.12 -2.32 -11.14
C PRO A 21 -21.79 -1.98 -12.60
N LYS A 22 -22.23 -0.81 -13.07
CA LYS A 22 -21.81 -0.30 -14.39
C LYS A 22 -20.29 -0.07 -14.42
N SER A 23 -19.74 0.40 -13.31
CA SER A 23 -18.32 0.64 -13.12
C SER A 23 -17.83 0.13 -11.77
N LEU A 24 -16.67 -0.52 -11.76
CA LEU A 24 -15.97 -0.95 -10.56
C LEU A 24 -14.77 -0.04 -10.29
N CYS A 25 -14.83 0.73 -9.21
CA CYS A 25 -13.75 1.63 -8.80
C CYS A 25 -12.80 0.94 -7.82
N ILE A 26 -11.52 0.89 -8.20
CA ILE A 26 -10.45 0.19 -7.51
C ILE A 26 -9.35 1.21 -7.19
N ALA A 27 -8.83 1.19 -5.96
CA ALA A 27 -7.66 1.98 -5.58
C ALA A 27 -6.50 1.08 -5.15
N ASP A 28 -5.31 1.38 -5.64
CA ASP A 28 -4.04 0.85 -5.13
C ASP A 28 -3.30 1.97 -4.40
N LEU A 29 -3.18 1.85 -3.06
CA LEU A 29 -2.64 2.88 -2.18
C LEU A 29 -1.20 2.57 -1.80
N GLY A 30 -0.29 3.45 -2.22
CA GLY A 30 1.16 3.26 -2.17
C GLY A 30 1.66 2.37 -3.30
N CYS A 31 1.31 2.74 -4.54
CA CYS A 31 1.53 1.94 -5.73
C CYS A 31 3.00 1.88 -6.21
N SER A 32 3.85 2.80 -5.74
CA SER A 32 5.21 3.05 -6.24
C SER A 32 5.22 3.23 -7.77
N CYS A 33 6.34 2.94 -8.45
CA CYS A 33 6.50 3.02 -9.89
C CYS A 33 7.09 1.74 -10.53
N GLY A 34 7.12 0.64 -9.78
CA GLY A 34 7.71 -0.63 -10.24
C GLY A 34 6.78 -1.48 -11.11
N PRO A 35 7.29 -2.58 -11.70
CA PRO A 35 6.47 -3.51 -12.51
C PRO A 35 5.25 -4.10 -11.77
N ASN A 36 5.26 -4.08 -10.45
CA ASN A 36 4.17 -4.60 -9.61
C ASN A 36 2.94 -3.68 -9.58
N THR A 37 3.09 -2.38 -9.86
CA THR A 37 2.02 -1.37 -9.72
C THR A 37 0.72 -1.77 -10.45
N LEU A 38 0.82 -2.32 -11.66
CA LEU A 38 -0.35 -2.72 -12.45
C LEU A 38 -0.63 -4.23 -12.38
N PHE A 39 0.23 -5.01 -11.73
CA PHE A 39 0.07 -6.46 -11.62
C PHE A 39 -1.18 -6.82 -10.83
N PHE A 40 -1.38 -6.18 -9.67
CA PHE A 40 -2.55 -6.39 -8.82
C PHE A 40 -3.84 -6.09 -9.60
N THR A 41 -3.91 -4.92 -10.23
CA THR A 41 -5.09 -4.48 -10.97
C THR A 41 -5.42 -5.42 -12.12
N ARG A 42 -4.40 -5.91 -12.83
CA ARG A 42 -4.58 -6.87 -13.91
C ARG A 42 -5.26 -8.15 -13.43
N GLU A 43 -4.85 -8.67 -12.28
CA GLU A 43 -5.44 -9.88 -11.72
C GLU A 43 -6.89 -9.65 -11.29
N VAL A 44 -7.20 -8.51 -10.66
CA VAL A 44 -8.57 -8.13 -10.30
C VAL A 44 -9.47 -8.03 -11.53
N VAL A 45 -9.03 -7.35 -12.59
CA VAL A 45 -9.79 -7.23 -13.86
C VAL A 45 -10.10 -8.60 -14.44
N LYS A 46 -9.11 -9.51 -14.50
CA LYS A 46 -9.29 -10.88 -15.00
C LYS A 46 -10.32 -11.67 -14.19
N ILE A 47 -10.27 -11.56 -12.86
CA ILE A 47 -11.18 -12.30 -11.98
C ILE A 47 -12.61 -11.79 -12.16
N VAL A 48 -12.81 -10.47 -12.13
CA VAL A 48 -14.13 -9.85 -12.30
C VAL A 48 -14.71 -10.16 -13.68
N ASP A 49 -13.90 -10.14 -14.74
CA ASP A 49 -14.36 -10.50 -16.07
C ASP A 49 -14.81 -11.97 -16.16
N LYS A 50 -14.00 -12.89 -15.61
CA LYS A 50 -14.34 -14.31 -15.54
C LYS A 50 -15.65 -14.54 -14.77
N LEU A 51 -15.84 -13.85 -13.65
CA LEU A 51 -17.07 -13.90 -12.88
C LEU A 51 -18.26 -13.32 -13.66
N SER A 52 -18.07 -12.21 -14.36
CA SER A 52 -19.11 -11.59 -15.20
C SER A 52 -19.60 -12.54 -16.27
N ARG A 53 -18.67 -13.15 -17.03
CA ARG A 53 -18.98 -14.15 -18.06
C ARG A 53 -19.69 -15.38 -17.49
N LYS A 54 -19.24 -15.88 -16.34
CA LYS A 54 -19.86 -17.03 -15.66
C LYS A 54 -21.33 -16.78 -15.32
N HIS A 55 -21.69 -15.53 -14.99
CA HIS A 55 -23.06 -15.13 -14.68
C HIS A 55 -23.84 -14.61 -15.91
N GLY A 56 -23.28 -14.70 -17.13
CA GLY A 56 -23.92 -14.18 -18.35
C GLY A 56 -23.98 -12.65 -18.43
N HIS A 57 -23.21 -11.95 -17.60
CA HIS A 57 -23.16 -10.50 -17.54
C HIS A 57 -22.02 -9.94 -18.40
N LYS A 58 -22.20 -8.71 -18.88
CA LYS A 58 -21.10 -7.95 -19.49
C LYS A 58 -20.09 -7.54 -18.40
N SER A 59 -18.81 -7.53 -18.77
CA SER A 59 -17.74 -6.99 -17.92
C SER A 59 -18.01 -5.52 -17.58
N PRO A 60 -17.82 -5.07 -16.33
CA PRO A 60 -18.01 -3.67 -15.96
C PRO A 60 -16.89 -2.78 -16.52
N GLU A 61 -17.10 -1.47 -16.51
CA GLU A 61 -16.00 -0.52 -16.68
C GLU A 61 -15.12 -0.51 -15.43
N PHE A 62 -13.80 -0.44 -15.57
CA PHE A 62 -12.88 -0.39 -14.44
C PHE A 62 -12.31 1.01 -14.29
N GLN A 63 -12.51 1.62 -13.12
CA GLN A 63 -11.84 2.86 -12.74
C GLN A 63 -10.73 2.51 -11.76
N ILE A 64 -9.48 2.73 -12.17
CA ILE A 64 -8.29 2.32 -11.44
C ILE A 64 -7.56 3.58 -10.99
N HIS A 65 -7.42 3.71 -9.68
CA HIS A 65 -6.73 4.82 -9.05
C HIS A 65 -5.41 4.33 -8.47
N LEU A 66 -4.31 4.86 -9.00
CA LEU A 66 -2.96 4.61 -8.49
C LEU A 66 -2.58 5.76 -7.58
N ASN A 67 -2.52 5.49 -6.28
CA ASN A 67 -2.13 6.49 -5.28
C ASN A 67 -0.70 6.24 -4.81
N ASP A 68 0.05 7.33 -4.67
CA ASP A 68 1.31 7.38 -3.94
C ASP A 68 1.55 8.84 -3.50
N LEU A 69 2.65 9.09 -2.79
CA LEU A 69 3.08 10.43 -2.43
C LEU A 69 3.36 11.28 -3.68
N PRO A 70 3.25 12.62 -3.61
CA PRO A 70 3.51 13.51 -4.74
C PRO A 70 4.89 13.36 -5.39
N GLY A 71 5.87 12.85 -4.64
CA GLY A 71 7.23 12.59 -5.14
C GLY A 71 7.40 11.29 -5.94
N ASN A 72 6.36 10.46 -6.06
CA ASN A 72 6.42 9.23 -6.86
C ASN A 72 6.52 9.53 -8.36
N ASP A 73 7.20 8.65 -9.09
CA ASP A 73 7.36 8.78 -10.54
C ASP A 73 6.14 8.25 -11.31
N PHE A 74 5.04 9.02 -11.27
CA PHE A 74 3.85 8.72 -12.07
C PHE A 74 4.11 8.82 -13.57
N ASN A 75 5.09 9.63 -14.00
CA ASN A 75 5.44 9.74 -15.42
C ASN A 75 5.94 8.41 -15.96
N PHE A 76 6.83 7.73 -15.22
CA PHE A 76 7.30 6.41 -15.59
C PHE A 76 6.15 5.40 -15.70
N ILE A 77 5.19 5.41 -14.76
CA ILE A 77 4.02 4.53 -14.81
C ILE A 77 3.22 4.76 -16.10
N PHE A 78 2.89 6.01 -16.41
CA PHE A 78 2.05 6.33 -17.56
C PHE A 78 2.75 6.16 -18.91
N GLN A 79 4.06 6.43 -18.98
CA GLN A 79 4.84 6.30 -20.21
C GLN A 79 5.27 4.85 -20.47
N SER A 80 5.63 4.10 -19.43
CA SER A 80 6.28 2.79 -19.59
C SER A 80 5.38 1.60 -19.25
N LEU A 81 4.57 1.71 -18.20
CA LEU A 81 3.80 0.56 -17.67
C LEU A 81 2.38 0.52 -18.24
N LEU A 82 1.69 1.66 -18.32
CA LEU A 82 0.31 1.74 -18.78
C LEU A 82 0.12 1.22 -20.22
N PRO A 83 0.98 1.54 -21.21
CA PRO A 83 0.82 1.01 -22.56
C PRO A 83 0.92 -0.52 -22.62
N ARG A 84 1.83 -1.11 -21.82
CA ARG A 84 1.99 -2.57 -21.72
C ARG A 84 0.75 -3.22 -21.11
N PHE A 85 0.26 -2.66 -20.00
CA PHE A 85 -0.97 -3.10 -19.34
C PHE A 85 -2.17 -3.06 -20.30
N GLN A 86 -2.35 -1.95 -21.03
CA GLN A 86 -3.43 -1.84 -22.01
C GLN A 86 -3.28 -2.84 -23.16
N ALA A 87 -2.07 -3.04 -23.67
CA ALA A 87 -1.81 -4.00 -24.75
C ALA A 87 -2.13 -5.44 -24.34
N GLU A 88 -1.90 -5.80 -23.08
CA GLU A 88 -2.26 -7.11 -22.53
C GLU A 88 -3.78 -7.31 -22.37
N LEU A 89 -4.53 -6.23 -22.09
CA LEU A 89 -5.97 -6.31 -21.85
C LEU A 89 -6.81 -6.26 -23.14
N ARG A 90 -6.32 -5.61 -24.21
CA ARG A 90 -7.05 -5.48 -25.50
C ARG A 90 -7.48 -6.80 -26.14
N PRO A 91 -6.66 -7.88 -26.21
CA PRO A 91 -7.00 -9.10 -26.94
C PRO A 91 -8.09 -9.95 -26.27
N ALA A 92 -8.36 -9.72 -24.98
CA ALA A 92 -9.15 -10.63 -24.15
C ALA A 92 -10.64 -10.21 -24.01
N GLY A 93 -11.04 -9.08 -24.60
CA GLY A 93 -12.42 -8.59 -24.53
C GLY A 93 -12.85 -8.21 -23.11
N PHE A 94 -11.91 -7.77 -22.27
CA PHE A 94 -12.20 -7.21 -20.95
C PHE A 94 -12.98 -5.89 -21.06
N GLY A 95 -13.69 -5.53 -19.98
CA GLY A 95 -14.28 -4.19 -19.87
C GLY A 95 -13.22 -3.08 -19.95
N PRO A 96 -13.61 -1.87 -20.39
CA PRO A 96 -12.67 -0.76 -20.54
C PRO A 96 -12.04 -0.38 -19.19
N CYS A 97 -10.73 -0.13 -19.20
CA CYS A 97 -9.96 0.22 -18.00
C CYS A 97 -9.46 1.66 -18.08
N PHE A 98 -9.93 2.50 -17.15
CA PHE A 98 -9.55 3.90 -17.01
C PHE A 98 -8.60 4.04 -15.84
N VAL A 99 -7.34 4.39 -16.10
CA VAL A 99 -6.29 4.50 -15.07
C VAL A 99 -6.01 5.97 -14.78
N SER A 100 -5.94 6.33 -13.51
CA SER A 100 -5.65 7.68 -13.03
C SER A 100 -4.63 7.65 -11.90
N ALA A 101 -3.90 8.75 -11.72
CA ALA A 101 -3.00 8.94 -10.59
C ALA A 101 -3.65 9.83 -9.54
N VAL A 102 -3.40 9.52 -8.28
CA VAL A 102 -3.93 10.26 -7.13
C VAL A 102 -2.76 10.60 -6.21
N PRO A 103 -2.06 11.73 -6.42
CA PRO A 103 -0.93 12.11 -5.58
C PRO A 103 -1.43 12.58 -4.20
N GLY A 104 -0.90 11.97 -3.14
CA GLY A 104 -1.25 12.34 -1.77
C GLY A 104 -0.92 11.25 -0.75
N SER A 105 -0.88 11.64 0.53
CA SER A 105 -0.67 10.67 1.61
C SER A 105 -1.90 9.78 1.81
N LEU A 106 -1.67 8.47 1.93
CA LEU A 106 -2.70 7.51 2.32
C LEU A 106 -3.28 7.76 3.73
N TYR A 107 -2.63 8.58 4.55
CA TYR A 107 -3.16 9.01 5.86
C TYR A 107 -4.12 10.21 5.77
N GLY A 108 -4.43 10.69 4.56
CA GLY A 108 -5.44 11.71 4.31
C GLY A 108 -6.62 11.19 3.47
N ARG A 109 -7.63 12.05 3.30
CA ARG A 109 -8.69 11.86 2.31
C ARG A 109 -8.11 12.02 0.90
N LEU A 110 -8.38 11.04 0.04
CA LEU A 110 -7.89 10.95 -1.34
C LEU A 110 -9.04 10.90 -2.35
N PHE A 111 -10.22 10.44 -1.92
CA PHE A 111 -11.36 10.20 -2.79
C PHE A 111 -12.63 10.85 -2.23
N PRO A 112 -13.63 11.14 -3.07
CA PRO A 112 -14.96 11.52 -2.60
C PRO A 112 -15.59 10.40 -1.74
N ALA A 113 -16.62 10.74 -0.97
CA ALA A 113 -17.25 9.77 -0.09
C ALA A 113 -17.98 8.68 -0.89
N LYS A 114 -17.87 7.42 -0.44
CA LYS A 114 -18.55 6.25 -1.03
C LYS A 114 -18.35 6.10 -2.54
N THR A 115 -17.10 6.16 -3.00
CA THR A 115 -16.74 5.95 -4.41
C THR A 115 -15.96 4.67 -4.64
N LEU A 116 -15.20 4.19 -3.66
CA LEU A 116 -14.31 3.04 -3.82
C LEU A 116 -15.06 1.73 -3.53
N HIS A 117 -14.95 0.77 -4.44
CA HIS A 117 -15.51 -0.58 -4.26
C HIS A 117 -14.47 -1.53 -3.68
N PHE A 118 -13.23 -1.42 -4.15
CA PHE A 118 -12.13 -2.28 -3.71
C PHE A 118 -10.86 -1.44 -3.47
N VAL A 119 -10.25 -1.61 -2.31
CA VAL A 119 -8.98 -0.95 -1.97
C VAL A 119 -7.91 -2.00 -1.75
N HIS A 120 -6.74 -1.76 -2.31
CA HIS A 120 -5.55 -2.54 -2.08
C HIS A 120 -4.45 -1.62 -1.55
N SER A 121 -3.66 -2.15 -0.63
CA SER A 121 -2.39 -1.54 -0.23
C SER A 121 -1.42 -2.65 0.15
N SER A 122 -0.23 -2.64 -0.44
CA SER A 122 0.77 -3.67 -0.20
C SER A 122 2.10 -3.01 0.11
N TYR A 123 2.61 -3.26 1.32
CA TYR A 123 3.93 -2.75 1.75
C TYR A 123 4.02 -1.21 1.76
N SER A 124 2.91 -0.54 2.11
CA SER A 124 2.86 0.92 2.21
C SER A 124 2.51 1.39 3.63
N LEU A 125 1.68 0.64 4.35
CA LEU A 125 1.15 1.03 5.67
C LEU A 125 2.14 0.91 6.84
N MET A 126 3.30 0.30 6.64
CA MET A 126 4.37 0.28 7.66
C MET A 126 5.19 1.58 7.68
N TRP A 127 5.05 2.43 6.67
CA TRP A 127 5.70 3.74 6.63
C TRP A 127 4.87 4.76 7.41
N LEU A 128 5.38 5.22 8.54
CA LEU A 128 4.69 6.23 9.36
C LEU A 128 4.56 7.56 8.63
N SER A 129 3.56 8.36 9.03
CA SER A 129 3.35 9.71 8.49
C SER A 129 4.49 10.67 8.83
N LYS A 130 5.21 10.38 9.92
CA LYS A 130 6.37 11.14 10.41
C LYS A 130 7.19 10.29 11.38
N VAL A 131 8.42 10.73 11.65
CA VAL A 131 9.22 10.21 12.77
C VAL A 131 8.45 10.45 14.09
N PRO A 132 8.35 9.46 14.99
CA PRO A 132 7.73 9.67 16.30
C PRO A 132 8.44 10.78 17.06
N GLY A 133 7.69 11.78 17.53
CA GLY A 133 8.30 12.95 18.18
C GLY A 133 8.96 12.60 19.52
N GLY A 134 10.11 13.22 19.79
CA GLY A 134 10.82 13.12 21.06
C GLY A 134 11.76 11.92 21.16
N ILE A 135 11.92 11.12 20.10
CA ILE A 135 12.83 9.97 20.11
C ILE A 135 14.27 10.32 19.69
N GLU A 136 14.51 11.52 19.17
CA GLU A 136 15.77 11.91 18.54
C GLU A 136 16.94 11.84 19.52
N GLU A 137 16.77 12.39 20.72
CA GLU A 137 17.77 12.31 21.78
C GLU A 137 17.77 10.97 22.52
N MET A 138 16.69 10.18 22.38
CA MET A 138 16.51 8.92 23.11
C MET A 138 17.05 7.70 22.35
N ASN A 139 17.09 7.74 21.02
CA ASN A 139 17.46 6.60 20.18
C ASN A 139 18.89 6.71 19.61
N LYS A 140 19.84 7.16 20.43
CA LYS A 140 21.22 7.40 19.99
C LYS A 140 21.86 6.15 19.39
N GLY A 141 22.58 6.34 18.29
CA GLY A 141 23.25 5.25 17.55
C GLY A 141 22.32 4.35 16.74
N ASN A 142 21.02 4.64 16.68
CA ASN A 142 20.06 3.86 15.92
C ASN A 142 19.17 4.76 15.05
N ILE A 143 18.69 4.22 13.93
CA ILE A 143 17.77 4.92 13.00
C ILE A 143 16.34 4.36 13.05
N TYR A 144 16.12 3.32 13.85
CA TYR A 144 14.84 2.65 14.06
C TYR A 144 14.83 1.97 15.45
N MET A 145 13.76 1.26 15.79
CA MET A 145 13.71 0.42 16.99
C MET A 145 14.79 -0.66 16.94
N SER A 146 15.56 -0.78 18.01
CA SER A 146 16.70 -1.69 18.17
C SER A 146 16.71 -2.29 19.57
N ILE A 147 17.48 -3.36 19.77
CA ILE A 147 17.66 -3.99 21.09
C ILE A 147 18.29 -3.04 22.12
N THR A 148 19.00 -2.03 21.64
CA THR A 148 19.59 -0.96 22.47
C THR A 148 18.65 0.23 22.69
N SER A 149 17.50 0.27 22.01
CA SER A 149 16.53 1.36 22.14
C SER A 149 15.80 1.29 23.49
N PRO A 150 15.64 2.43 24.20
CA PRO A 150 14.77 2.49 25.37
C PRO A 150 13.32 2.13 25.05
N LYS A 151 12.60 1.61 26.04
CA LYS A 151 11.16 1.29 25.90
C LYS A 151 10.31 2.50 25.46
N SER A 152 10.69 3.71 25.85
CA SER A 152 10.01 4.94 25.42
C SER A 152 10.04 5.13 23.90
N VAL A 153 11.14 4.76 23.23
CA VAL A 153 11.26 4.82 21.77
C VAL A 153 10.30 3.83 21.12
N ILE A 154 10.28 2.58 21.62
CA ILE A 154 9.38 1.52 21.11
C ILE A 154 7.92 1.96 21.25
N ASN A 155 7.54 2.50 22.41
CA ASN A 155 6.19 3.00 22.65
C ASN A 155 5.84 4.16 21.72
N ALA A 156 6.77 5.09 21.49
CA ALA A 156 6.54 6.21 20.57
C ALA A 156 6.27 5.75 19.12
N TYR A 157 7.02 4.75 18.63
CA TYR A 157 6.75 4.13 17.33
C TYR A 157 5.38 3.45 17.30
N TYR A 158 5.04 2.69 18.34
CA TYR A 158 3.75 2.03 18.45
C TYR A 158 2.57 3.01 18.44
N GLU A 159 2.63 4.06 19.26
CA GLU A 159 1.60 5.09 19.32
C GLU A 159 1.48 5.85 17.99
N GLN A 160 2.61 6.14 17.33
CA GLN A 160 2.61 6.79 16.02
C GLN A 160 1.93 5.92 14.97
N PHE A 161 2.29 4.62 14.91
CA PHE A 161 1.61 3.66 14.04
C PHE A 161 0.12 3.56 14.33
N GLN A 162 -0.27 3.50 15.60
CA GLN A 162 -1.68 3.40 15.99
C GLN A 162 -2.47 4.63 15.53
N ARG A 163 -1.93 5.84 15.71
CA ARG A 163 -2.55 7.09 15.24
C ARG A 163 -2.68 7.10 13.71
N ASP A 164 -1.61 6.75 13.01
CA ASP A 164 -1.55 6.75 11.55
C ASP A 164 -2.52 5.72 10.96
N PHE A 165 -2.49 4.47 11.46
CA PHE A 165 -3.38 3.41 11.00
C PHE A 165 -4.85 3.70 11.31
N SER A 166 -5.15 4.27 12.49
CA SER A 166 -6.51 4.70 12.81
C SER A 166 -7.00 5.81 11.87
N THR A 167 -6.13 6.76 11.53
CA THR A 167 -6.44 7.84 10.59
C THR A 167 -6.67 7.30 9.18
N PHE A 168 -5.84 6.35 8.73
CA PHE A 168 -6.04 5.63 7.48
C PHE A 168 -7.43 4.96 7.45
N LEU A 169 -7.76 4.15 8.46
CA LEU A 169 -9.05 3.46 8.52
C LEU A 169 -10.23 4.44 8.53
N LYS A 170 -10.12 5.55 9.26
CA LYS A 170 -11.14 6.61 9.27
C LYS A 170 -11.36 7.18 7.87
N CYS A 171 -10.28 7.59 7.18
CA CYS A 171 -10.38 8.11 5.82
C CYS A 171 -10.99 7.09 4.86
N ARG A 172 -10.54 5.82 4.92
CA ARG A 172 -11.06 4.76 4.06
C ARG A 172 -12.54 4.44 4.36
N SER A 173 -12.96 4.52 5.62
CA SER A 173 -14.36 4.27 5.99
C SER A 173 -15.34 5.28 5.37
N GLU A 174 -14.88 6.50 5.10
CA GLU A 174 -15.68 7.54 4.43
C GLU A 174 -15.72 7.33 2.91
N GLU A 175 -14.66 6.78 2.33
CA GLU A 175 -14.45 6.67 0.88
C GLU A 175 -14.95 5.37 0.28
N VAL A 176 -14.93 4.28 1.05
CA VAL A 176 -15.36 2.96 0.62
C VAL A 176 -16.89 2.87 0.69
N VAL A 177 -17.51 2.31 -0.36
CA VAL A 177 -18.95 2.08 -0.41
C VAL A 177 -19.40 1.06 0.64
N ALA A 178 -20.68 1.07 0.99
CA ALA A 178 -21.25 0.00 1.82
C ALA A 178 -21.05 -1.36 1.11
N GLY A 179 -20.50 -2.35 1.83
CA GLY A 179 -20.14 -3.65 1.28
C GLY A 179 -18.83 -3.69 0.49
N GLY A 180 -18.16 -2.54 0.30
CA GLY A 180 -16.83 -2.49 -0.30
C GLY A 180 -15.79 -3.23 0.55
N LYS A 181 -14.69 -3.65 -0.08
CA LYS A 181 -13.67 -4.49 0.55
C LYS A 181 -12.29 -3.84 0.47
N MET A 182 -11.44 -4.18 1.43
CA MET A 182 -10.03 -3.78 1.43
C MET A 182 -9.14 -5.00 1.62
N VAL A 183 -8.02 -5.05 0.90
CA VAL A 183 -6.94 -6.02 1.10
C VAL A 183 -5.67 -5.25 1.45
N LEU A 184 -5.19 -5.46 2.68
CA LEU A 184 -4.04 -4.75 3.22
C LEU A 184 -2.93 -5.75 3.54
N THR A 185 -1.75 -5.55 2.96
CA THR A 185 -0.55 -6.33 3.28
C THR A 185 0.49 -5.43 3.92
N ILE A 186 0.85 -5.73 5.15
CA ILE A 186 1.75 -4.91 5.98
C ILE A 186 2.88 -5.80 6.46
N LEU A 187 4.11 -5.29 6.46
CA LEU A 187 5.21 -5.98 7.12
C LEU A 187 4.96 -5.97 8.62
N GLY A 188 4.78 -7.16 9.19
CA GLY A 188 4.63 -7.37 10.63
C GLY A 188 5.81 -8.13 11.22
N ARG A 189 5.66 -8.52 12.49
CA ARG A 189 6.58 -9.39 13.23
C ARG A 189 5.79 -10.50 13.91
N LYS A 190 6.41 -11.65 14.16
CA LYS A 190 5.78 -12.73 14.95
C LYS A 190 6.09 -12.60 16.43
N SER A 191 7.32 -12.18 16.76
CA SER A 191 7.71 -11.91 18.14
C SER A 191 6.95 -10.73 18.74
N ASP A 192 6.61 -10.84 20.02
CA ASP A 192 6.06 -9.74 20.80
C ASP A 192 7.12 -8.66 21.07
N ASP A 193 8.41 -9.04 21.07
CA ASP A 193 9.51 -8.11 21.23
C ASP A 193 9.72 -7.26 19.96
N ALA A 194 9.40 -5.97 20.07
CA ALA A 194 9.53 -4.99 19.00
C ALA A 194 10.99 -4.72 18.57
N SER A 195 11.96 -5.09 19.41
CA SER A 195 13.38 -4.96 19.12
C SER A 195 13.99 -6.19 18.46
N CYS A 196 13.20 -7.26 18.28
CA CYS A 196 13.68 -8.48 17.66
C CYS A 196 14.07 -8.24 16.18
N LYS A 197 14.94 -9.11 15.67
CA LYS A 197 15.41 -9.04 14.28
C LYS A 197 14.28 -9.23 13.26
N GLU A 198 13.17 -9.83 13.66
CA GLU A 198 11.99 -10.01 12.80
C GLU A 198 11.28 -8.65 12.60
N GLY A 199 11.63 -7.95 11.51
CA GLY A 199 11.03 -6.67 11.11
C GLY A 199 11.95 -5.45 11.26
N CYS A 200 12.98 -5.54 12.10
CA CYS A 200 13.94 -4.44 12.32
C CYS A 200 15.31 -4.69 11.66
N TYR A 201 15.59 -5.91 11.19
CA TYR A 201 16.93 -6.30 10.70
C TYR A 201 17.49 -5.40 9.60
N ILE A 202 16.66 -4.97 8.64
CA ILE A 202 17.11 -4.08 7.56
C ILE A 202 17.59 -2.73 8.10
N TRP A 203 16.93 -2.20 9.13
CA TRP A 203 17.28 -0.95 9.77
C TRP A 203 18.47 -1.08 10.70
N GLU A 204 18.62 -2.23 11.37
CA GLU A 204 19.79 -2.55 12.20
C GLU A 204 21.08 -2.58 11.35
N LEU A 205 21.06 -3.29 10.21
CA LEU A 205 22.21 -3.33 9.30
C LEU A 205 22.56 -1.94 8.74
N LEU A 206 21.54 -1.15 8.40
CA LEU A 206 21.75 0.20 7.89
C LEU A 206 22.32 1.11 8.99
N ALA A 207 21.87 0.98 10.24
CA ALA A 207 22.43 1.71 11.38
C ALA A 207 23.91 1.37 11.58
N VAL A 208 24.29 0.10 11.48
CA VAL A 208 25.69 -0.34 11.57
C VAL A 208 26.55 0.29 10.47
N ALA A 209 26.08 0.26 9.22
CA ALA A 209 26.80 0.87 8.11
C ALA A 209 26.97 2.39 8.30
N LEU A 210 25.93 3.09 8.79
CA LEU A 210 26.00 4.52 9.11
C LEU A 210 26.98 4.80 10.24
N GLN A 211 26.99 3.96 11.28
CA GLN A 211 27.94 4.11 12.39
C GLN A 211 29.39 3.93 11.92
N GLN A 212 29.66 2.94 11.07
CA GLN A 212 30.99 2.74 10.48
C GLN A 212 31.46 3.97 9.70
N MET A 213 30.56 4.58 8.90
CA MET A 213 30.88 5.83 8.19
C MET A 213 31.18 7.00 9.14
N VAL A 214 30.46 7.11 10.26
CA VAL A 214 30.73 8.14 11.29
C VAL A 214 32.07 7.92 11.97
N ASP A 215 32.41 6.67 12.28
CA ASP A 215 33.66 6.30 12.94
C ASP A 215 34.87 6.55 12.01
N GLU A 216 34.75 6.24 10.72
CA GLU A 216 35.78 6.54 9.72
C GLU A 216 36.09 8.03 9.66
N VAL A 217 35.07 8.89 9.59
CA VAL A 217 35.25 10.36 9.58
C VAL A 217 35.87 10.88 10.87
N SER A 218 35.48 10.31 12.02
CA SER A 218 36.00 10.70 13.34
C SER A 218 37.49 10.34 13.52
N ASN A 219 37.98 9.34 12.78
CA ASN A 219 39.39 8.96 12.78
C ASN A 219 40.26 9.87 11.90
N PHE A 220 39.68 10.70 11.04
CA PHE A 220 40.40 11.78 10.37
C PHE A 220 40.43 13.01 11.30
N HIS A 221 41.45 13.09 12.16
CA HIS A 221 41.74 14.33 12.88
C HIS A 221 42.20 15.39 11.87
N ILE A 222 41.32 16.36 11.57
CA ILE A 222 41.70 17.67 10.98
C ILE A 222 41.91 18.64 12.13
#